data_AF-A0A849QE07-F1
#
_entry.id   AF-A0A849QE07-F1
#
_cell.length_a   1.000
_cell.length_b   1.000
_cell.length_c   1.000
_cell.angle_alpha   90.00
_cell.angle_beta   90.00
_cell.angle_gamma   90.00
#
_symmetry.space_group_name_H-M   'P 1'
#
loop_
_entity.id
_entity.type
_entity.pdbx_description
1 polymer ?
#
loop_
_entity_poly.entity_id
_entity_poly.type
_entity_poly.pdbx_seq_one_letter_code
_entity_poly.pdbx_strand_id
1 'polypeptide(L)' 'MVQSDKCTGCGICDSVCPINTKLEKKDDFDHDTAKLAIRVRNGSATVDEEICIACGSCVRSCPVESLSIIEIAAT' A
#
# COMPACT_ATOMS: atom_id res chain seq x y z
N MET A 1 -6.94 3.15 5.38
CA MET A 1 -5.53 3.33 5.87
C MET A 1 -5.22 4.83 5.89
N VAL A 2 -4.51 5.33 6.90
CA VAL A 2 -4.11 6.76 6.95
C VAL A 2 -2.59 6.86 6.79
N GLN A 3 -2.16 7.87 6.02
CA GLN A 3 -0.76 8.21 5.82
C GLN A 3 -0.45 9.58 6.46
N SER A 4 0.65 9.69 7.21
CA SER A 4 1.16 10.96 7.74
C SER A 4 2.12 11.67 6.78
N ASP A 5 2.50 12.89 7.13
CA ASP A 5 3.46 13.76 6.42
C ASP A 5 4.91 13.22 6.41
N LYS A 6 5.27 12.34 7.35
CA LYS A 6 6.57 11.65 7.40
C LYS A 6 6.90 10.80 6.17
N CYS A 7 5.93 10.51 5.30
CA CYS A 7 6.15 9.65 4.14
C CYS A 7 7.16 10.27 3.16
N THR A 8 8.11 9.46 2.71
CA THR A 8 9.15 9.89 1.76
C THR A 8 8.94 9.35 0.35
N GLY A 9 7.86 8.60 0.12
CA GLY A 9 7.59 7.96 -1.17
C GLY A 9 8.55 6.80 -1.53
N CYS A 10 9.21 6.18 -0.54
CA CYS A 10 10.24 5.16 -0.79
C CYS A 10 9.77 3.85 -1.46
N GLY A 11 8.46 3.59 -1.53
CA GLY A 11 7.92 2.40 -2.22
C GLY A 11 8.00 1.08 -1.43
N ILE A 12 8.57 1.04 -0.21
CA ILE A 12 8.66 -0.21 0.57
C ILE A 12 7.27 -0.82 0.85
N CYS A 13 6.27 0.01 1.11
CA CYS A 13 4.91 -0.46 1.34
C CYS A 13 4.27 -1.14 0.11
N ASP A 14 4.66 -0.72 -1.09
CA ASP A 14 4.25 -1.30 -2.37
C ASP A 14 4.87 -2.69 -2.55
N SER A 15 6.19 -2.80 -2.38
CA SER A 15 6.93 -4.04 -2.61
C SER A 15 6.64 -5.15 -1.59
N VAL A 16 6.34 -4.80 -0.34
CA VAL A 16 6.02 -5.77 0.71
C VAL A 16 4.55 -6.17 0.74
N CYS A 17 3.70 -5.58 -0.10
CA CYS A 17 2.28 -5.88 -0.12
C CYS A 17 2.03 -7.28 -0.70
N PRO A 18 1.52 -8.24 0.10
CA PRO A 18 1.35 -9.62 -0.37
C PRO A 18 0.27 -9.76 -1.46
N ILE A 19 -0.56 -8.75 -1.66
CA ILE A 19 -1.53 -8.72 -2.77
C ILE A 19 -0.86 -8.23 -4.06
N ASN A 20 0.00 -7.22 -3.98
CA ASN A 20 0.76 -6.72 -5.13
C ASN A 20 1.72 -7.81 -5.66
N THR A 21 2.52 -8.44 -4.78
CA THR A 21 3.51 -9.45 -5.16
C THR A 21 2.90 -10.70 -5.82
N LYS A 22 1.62 -10.99 -5.55
CA LYS A 22 0.90 -12.07 -6.24
C LYS A 22 0.59 -11.71 -7.70
N LEU A 23 0.37 -10.44 -7.99
CA LEU A 23 0.06 -9.93 -9.32
C LEU A 23 1.33 -9.74 -10.17
N GLU A 24 2.43 -9.30 -9.54
CA GLU A 24 3.73 -9.05 -10.19
C GLU A 24 4.32 -10.26 -10.91
N LYS A 25 3.87 -11.48 -10.60
CA LYS A 25 4.37 -12.72 -11.21
C LYS A 25 3.73 -13.06 -12.54
N LYS A 26 2.82 -12.23 -13.05
CA LYS A 26 2.15 -12.46 -14.34
C LYS A 26 2.98 -11.87 -15.48
N ASP A 27 2.99 -12.55 -16.63
CA ASP A 27 3.78 -12.15 -17.80
C ASP A 27 3.33 -10.81 -18.40
N ASP A 28 2.07 -10.43 -18.18
CA ASP A 28 1.44 -9.18 -18.62
C ASP A 28 1.39 -8.10 -17.52
N PHE A 29 2.21 -8.24 -16.47
CA PHE A 29 2.21 -7.29 -15.37
C PHE A 29 2.80 -5.93 -15.79
N ASP A 30 1.95 -4.91 -15.72
CA ASP A 30 2.32 -3.52 -15.85
C ASP A 30 1.89 -2.77 -14.59
N HIS A 31 2.86 -2.24 -13.84
CA HIS A 31 2.63 -1.56 -12.56
C HIS A 31 1.75 -0.30 -12.71
N ASP A 32 1.76 0.33 -13.90
CA ASP A 32 0.97 1.55 -14.14
C ASP A 32 -0.51 1.29 -14.38
N THR A 33 -0.83 0.13 -14.98
CA THR A 33 -2.20 -0.27 -15.33
C THR A 33 -2.80 -1.30 -14.38
N ALA A 34 -1.97 -2.00 -13.60
CA ALA A 34 -2.43 -3.01 -12.64
C ALA A 34 -3.33 -2.43 -11.53
N LYS A 35 -4.34 -3.23 -11.14
CA LYS A 35 -5.16 -2.98 -9.95
C LYS A 35 -4.43 -3.48 -8.70
N LEU A 36 -3.53 -2.63 -8.17
CA LEU A 36 -2.74 -2.90 -6.95
C LEU A 36 -3.49 -2.50 -5.67
N ALA A 37 -3.24 -3.21 -4.57
CA ALA A 37 -3.86 -2.92 -3.27
C ALA A 37 -3.28 -1.66 -2.61
N ILE A 38 -2.01 -1.38 -2.85
CA ILE A 38 -1.33 -0.15 -2.43
C ILE A 38 -0.37 0.26 -3.55
N ARG A 39 -0.20 1.56 -3.76
CA ARG A 39 0.78 2.11 -4.70
C ARG A 39 1.39 3.40 -4.18
N VAL A 40 2.62 3.71 -4.56
CA VAL A 40 3.23 5.02 -4.29
C VAL A 40 3.21 5.88 -5.54
N ARG A 41 2.57 7.05 -5.48
CA ARG A 41 2.57 8.06 -6.55
C ARG A 41 2.75 9.45 -5.94
N ASN A 42 3.53 10.30 -6.61
CA ASN A 42 3.80 11.68 -6.18
C ASN A 42 4.23 11.78 -4.70
N GLY A 43 5.08 10.84 -4.25
CA GLY A 43 5.59 10.82 -2.88
C GLY A 43 4.61 10.28 -1.82
N SER A 44 3.41 9.85 -2.20
CA SER A 44 2.39 9.35 -1.27
C SER A 44 1.91 7.94 -1.60
N ALA A 45 1.62 7.16 -0.57
CA ALA A 45 1.04 5.83 -0.65
C ALA A 45 -0.49 5.91 -0.67
N THR A 46 -1.10 5.40 -1.74
CA THR A 46 -2.56 5.28 -1.88
C THR A 46 -2.95 3.82 -1.80
N VAL A 47 -3.97 3.50 -1.00
CA VAL A 47 -4.56 2.17 -0.88
C VAL A 47 -5.86 2.10 -1.66
N ASP A 48 -6.05 0.98 -2.37
CA ASP A 48 -7.35 0.57 -2.88
C ASP A 48 -8.03 -0.30 -1.81
N GLU A 49 -9.07 0.25 -1.18
CA GLU A 49 -9.77 -0.40 -0.06
C GLU A 49 -10.61 -1.60 -0.48
N GLU A 50 -10.94 -1.76 -1.77
CA GLU A 50 -11.67 -2.93 -2.27
C GLU A 50 -10.77 -4.16 -2.36
N ILE A 51 -9.47 -3.96 -2.54
CA ILE A 51 -8.47 -5.03 -2.70
C ILE A 51 -7.69 -5.27 -1.41
N CYS A 52 -7.45 -4.20 -0.65
CA CYS A 52 -6.67 -4.27 0.58
C CYS A 52 -7.35 -5.17 1.61
N ILE A 53 -6.61 -6.18 2.07
CA ILE A 53 -7.07 -7.13 3.10
C ILE A 53 -6.71 -6.71 4.53
N ALA A 54 -6.30 -5.46 4.74
CA ALA A 54 -5.90 -4.91 6.04
C ALA A 54 -4.84 -5.74 6.82
N CYS A 55 -3.94 -6.46 6.15
CA CYS A 55 -2.96 -7.35 6.82
C CYS A 55 -1.84 -6.63 7.60
N GLY A 56 -1.65 -5.32 7.38
CA GLY A 56 -0.67 -4.49 8.10
C GLY A 56 0.78 -4.63 7.68
N SER A 57 1.13 -5.38 6.61
CA SER A 57 2.53 -5.52 6.18
C SER A 57 3.17 -4.19 5.77
N CYS A 58 2.43 -3.31 5.10
CA CYS A 58 2.89 -1.96 4.75
C CYS A 58 3.18 -1.10 5.98
N VAL A 59 2.34 -1.19 7.02
CA VAL A 59 2.51 -0.48 8.30
C VAL A 59 3.78 -0.95 9.00
N ARG A 60 3.94 -2.26 9.20
CA ARG A 60 5.10 -2.85 9.90
C ARG A 60 6.43 -2.59 9.20
N SER A 61 6.42 -2.43 7.89
CA SER A 61 7.64 -2.27 7.08
C SER A 61 8.00 -0.81 6.81
N CYS A 62 7.15 0.14 7.20
CA CYS A 62 7.39 1.55 6.93
C CYS A 62 8.53 2.06 7.83
N PRO A 63 9.70 2.45 7.28
CA PRO A 63 10.86 2.83 8.09
C PRO A 63 10.68 4.16 8.84
N VAL A 64 9.68 4.94 8.44
CA VAL A 64 9.34 6.26 9.01
C VAL A 64 8.00 6.25 9.74
N GLU A 65 7.41 5.06 9.92
CA GLU A 65 6.15 4.85 10.65
C GLU A 65 5.01 5.77 10.16
N SER A 66 4.96 6.03 8.85
CA SER A 66 4.02 7.00 8.28
C SER A 66 2.64 6.41 7.96
N LEU A 67 2.38 5.13 8.25
CA LEU A 67 1.15 4.43 7.86
C LEU A 67 0.46 3.83 9.08
N SER A 68 -0.86 3.98 9.15
CA SER A 68 -1.70 3.39 10.20
C SER A 68 -2.97 2.77 9.63
N ILE A 69 -3.41 1.65 10.19
CA ILE A 69 -4.74 1.08 9.96
C ILE A 69 -5.65 1.59 11.09
N ILE A 70 -6.75 2.23 10.72
CA ILE A 70 -7.77 2.70 11.65
C ILE A 70 -9.09 2.04 11.30
N GLU A 71 -9.83 1.60 12.31
CA GLU A 71 -11.23 1.23 12.16
C GLU A 71 -12.06 2.49 12.36
N ILE A 72 -12.81 2.88 11.34
CA ILE A 72 -13.81 3.94 11.52
C ILE A 72 -15.03 3.25 12.10
N ALA A 73 -15.24 3.40 13.41
CA ALA A 73 -16.50 3.00 14.02
C ALA A 73 -17.61 3.78 13.31
N ALA A 74 -18.42 3.10 12.51
CA ALA A 74 -19.62 3.67 11.93
C ALA A 74 -20.60 3.97 13.08
N THR A 75 -20.69 5.25 13.46
CA THR A 75 -21.78 5.79 14.28
C THR A 75 -23.09 5.82 13.50
#